data_AF-A0A2L2T676-F1
#
_entry.id   AF-A0A2L2T676-F1
#
_cell.length_a   1.000
_cell.length_b   1.000
_cell.length_c   1.000
_cell.angle_alpha   90.00
_cell.angle_beta   90.00
_cell.angle_gamma   90.00
#
_symmetry.space_group_name_H-M   'P 1'
#
loop_
_entity.id
_entity.type
_entity.pdbx_description
1 polymer ?
#
loop_
_entity_poly.entity_id
_entity_poly.type
_entity_poly.pdbx_seq_one_letter_code
_entity_poly.pdbx_strand_id
1 'polypeptide(L)'
;MPGVPSYKGCDACRKQKKKCDKVQPRCARCERLDIPCVNVGKQRYKFKIQTLQRGSSSSSTPQIVDTDGETSSSSTSQKSVSPFLFQQALVKVPSNKTTIVTHTLVSRLEITDLRYDITCYGDFLRHIPARMGRNEALDASADALATTFSTLHMPQGYQTIDALTKYGRAINALRLCLDNPVKARMPETMCAVYLIMICQGWLGRDDDPSTSHGQGLAYLLKAAARENWKAGFETDMVLTFCVPVIIESISNPKVKLEKWFWDMLDNFKKNNPPSTAETRQAKQDGQEAGGIPSLSIRNLGRLPDFINDPETHRMEITCAYHRLCRDLRKVAEIVKAVTWEPGYSPTPMQLRLSRSYNSAYSVMLTVLVIMNCLMQAFDPYNLALVGEAALCSSEVVSMARNISQYRPLGASHVPLALAIAWAATEEEGLKTQLYDLLGEYQQDWMVTRWDKVGFWWMDKFAELRERLAPRVVSPDDEEILILEGAGVSLSHRPKQPAEECCVM
;
A
#
# COMPACT_ATOMS: atom_id res chain seq x y z
N MET A 1 0.21 -38.27 -9.41
CA MET A 1 -0.61 -38.65 -8.22
C MET A 1 -0.11 -39.99 -7.69
N PRO A 2 0.22 -40.11 -6.39
CA PRO A 2 0.66 -41.38 -5.80
C PRO A 2 -0.51 -42.40 -5.85
N GLY A 3 -0.25 -43.59 -6.38
CA GLY A 3 -1.25 -44.63 -6.64
C GLY A 3 -1.88 -45.21 -5.38
N VAL A 4 -3.18 -45.50 -5.43
CA VAL A 4 -3.92 -46.16 -4.33
C VAL A 4 -3.33 -47.55 -4.07
N PRO A 5 -2.99 -47.93 -2.82
CA PRO A 5 -2.43 -49.24 -2.52
C PRO A 5 -3.37 -50.39 -2.96
N SER A 6 -2.94 -51.20 -3.93
CA SER A 6 -3.69 -52.34 -4.48
C SER A 6 -3.53 -53.64 -3.67
N TYR A 7 -2.88 -53.58 -2.50
CA TYR A 7 -2.54 -54.76 -1.70
C TYR A 7 -3.78 -55.41 -1.07
N LYS A 8 -4.04 -56.67 -1.44
CA LYS A 8 -5.20 -57.50 -0.98
C LYS A 8 -4.84 -58.57 0.06
N GLY A 9 -3.72 -58.41 0.78
CA GLY A 9 -3.33 -59.34 1.85
C GLY A 9 -4.22 -59.23 3.09
N CYS A 10 -4.25 -60.28 3.92
CA CYS A 10 -5.00 -60.29 5.18
C CYS A 10 -4.46 -59.24 6.18
N ASP A 11 -5.28 -58.90 7.17
CA ASP A 11 -4.93 -57.91 8.20
C ASP A 11 -3.64 -58.25 8.96
N ALA A 12 -3.50 -59.50 9.39
CA ALA A 12 -2.38 -59.96 10.20
C ALA A 12 -1.03 -59.86 9.45
N CYS A 13 -0.99 -60.33 8.20
CA CYS A 13 0.22 -60.26 7.37
C CYS A 13 0.59 -58.81 7.01
N ARG A 14 -0.41 -57.95 6.76
CA ARG A 14 -0.16 -56.52 6.49
C ARG A 14 0.41 -55.80 7.71
N LYS A 15 -0.21 -55.95 8.89
CA LYS A 15 0.26 -55.32 10.13
C LYS A 15 1.72 -55.68 10.43
N GLN A 16 2.09 -56.92 10.15
CA GLN A 16 3.46 -57.42 10.36
C GLN A 16 4.40 -57.20 9.15
N LYS A 17 3.94 -56.49 8.10
CA LYS A 17 4.68 -56.25 6.84
C LYS A 17 5.26 -57.52 6.21
N LYS A 18 4.54 -58.65 6.30
CA LYS A 18 4.92 -59.94 5.68
C LYS A 18 4.04 -60.26 4.48
N LYS A 19 4.60 -60.96 3.51
CA LYS A 19 3.91 -61.38 2.27
C LYS A 19 2.76 -62.34 2.63
N CYS A 20 1.59 -62.07 2.06
CA CYS A 20 0.40 -62.93 2.17
C CYS A 20 0.18 -63.65 0.83
N ASP A 21 -0.02 -64.96 0.90
CA ASP A 21 -0.32 -65.87 -0.21
C ASP A 21 -1.78 -65.80 -0.68
N LYS A 22 -2.65 -65.10 0.06
CA LYS A 22 -4.04 -64.77 -0.30
C LYS A 22 -5.01 -65.96 -0.46
N VAL A 23 -4.62 -67.17 -0.05
CA VAL A 23 -5.51 -68.34 -0.01
C VAL A 23 -6.71 -68.08 0.92
N GLN A 24 -7.90 -68.53 0.52
CA GLN A 24 -9.14 -68.45 1.30
C GLN A 24 -9.53 -69.86 1.80
N PRO A 25 -10.09 -70.00 3.01
CA PRO A 25 -10.53 -68.94 3.94
C PRO A 25 -9.42 -68.38 4.83
N ARG A 26 -8.29 -69.09 5.01
CA ARG A 26 -7.10 -68.63 5.75
C ARG A 26 -5.87 -68.75 4.85
N CYS A 27 -4.97 -67.77 4.93
CA CYS A 27 -3.68 -67.82 4.23
C CYS A 27 -2.71 -68.75 4.98
N ALA A 28 -1.80 -69.45 4.28
CA ALA A 28 -0.96 -70.51 4.85
C ALA A 28 -0.14 -70.05 6.07
N ARG A 29 0.29 -68.79 6.11
CA ARG A 29 1.00 -68.22 7.26
C ARG A 29 0.11 -68.07 8.49
N CYS A 30 -1.13 -67.63 8.32
CA CYS A 30 -2.07 -67.46 9.42
C CYS A 30 -2.60 -68.80 9.93
N GLU A 31 -2.65 -69.81 9.06
CA GLU A 31 -2.97 -71.19 9.43
C GLU A 31 -1.84 -71.82 10.25
N ARG A 32 -0.60 -71.77 9.75
CA ARG A 32 0.57 -72.31 10.48
C ARG A 32 0.82 -71.66 11.84
N LEU A 33 0.56 -70.36 11.97
CA LEU A 33 0.76 -69.61 13.22
C LEU A 33 -0.48 -69.60 14.12
N ASP A 34 -1.55 -70.28 13.69
CA ASP A 34 -2.88 -70.25 14.28
C ASP A 34 -3.37 -68.85 14.75
N ILE A 35 -3.24 -67.86 13.86
CA ILE A 35 -3.74 -66.50 14.11
C ILE A 35 -4.94 -66.18 13.21
N PRO A 36 -5.84 -65.26 13.64
CA PRO A 36 -7.01 -64.87 12.86
C PRO A 36 -6.64 -64.29 11.48
N CYS A 37 -7.16 -64.91 10.42
CA CYS A 37 -6.95 -64.46 9.03
C CYS A 37 -8.15 -63.65 8.54
N VAL A 38 -8.18 -62.36 8.85
CA VAL A 38 -9.33 -61.50 8.52
C VAL A 38 -9.10 -60.74 7.21
N ASN A 39 -10.15 -60.65 6.38
CA ASN A 39 -10.21 -59.85 5.16
C ASN A 39 -9.17 -60.21 4.09
N VAL A 40 -8.76 -61.48 4.00
CA VAL A 40 -7.92 -61.98 2.91
C VAL A 40 -8.63 -61.77 1.56
N GLY A 41 -7.92 -61.25 0.56
CA GLY A 41 -8.49 -61.00 -0.78
C GLY A 41 -9.38 -59.76 -0.91
N LYS A 42 -9.78 -59.10 0.19
CA LYS A 42 -10.64 -57.91 0.15
C LYS A 42 -9.85 -56.64 -0.20
N GLN A 43 -10.33 -55.89 -1.19
CA GLN A 43 -9.81 -54.57 -1.53
C GLN A 43 -10.38 -53.53 -0.57
N ARG A 44 -9.51 -52.81 0.14
CA ARG A 44 -9.92 -51.89 1.23
C ARG A 44 -10.10 -50.45 0.78
N TYR A 45 -9.26 -50.03 -0.16
CA TYR A 45 -9.32 -48.69 -0.72
C TYR A 45 -9.67 -48.82 -2.20
N LYS A 46 -10.74 -48.15 -2.61
CA LYS A 46 -11.12 -47.98 -4.01
C LYS A 46 -11.29 -46.49 -4.23
N PHE A 47 -10.60 -45.95 -5.23
CA PHE A 47 -10.83 -44.58 -5.67
C PHE A 47 -12.24 -44.52 -6.26
N LYS A 48 -13.12 -43.68 -5.70
CA LYS A 48 -14.43 -43.40 -6.27
C LYS A 48 -14.33 -42.09 -7.04
N ILE A 49 -14.32 -42.17 -8.37
CA ILE A 49 -14.50 -40.99 -9.22
C ILE A 49 -16.00 -40.73 -9.25
N GLN A 50 -16.45 -39.66 -8.61
CA GLN A 50 -17.84 -39.22 -8.68
C GLN A 50 -18.00 -38.31 -9.89
N THR A 51 -18.21 -38.92 -11.07
CA THR A 51 -18.53 -38.17 -12.28
C THR A 51 -19.99 -37.73 -12.19
N LEU A 52 -20.24 -36.45 -11.98
CA LEU A 52 -21.58 -35.88 -12.11
C LEU A 52 -21.98 -35.98 -13.60
N GLN A 53 -22.87 -36.90 -13.93
CA GLN A 53 -23.47 -36.94 -15.25
C GLN A 53 -24.28 -35.66 -15.46
N ARG A 54 -23.79 -34.83 -16.39
CA ARG A 54 -24.47 -33.64 -16.89
C ARG A 54 -25.69 -34.12 -17.66
N GLY A 55 -26.88 -34.00 -17.07
CA GLY A 55 -28.14 -34.25 -17.76
C GLY A 55 -28.30 -33.27 -18.91
N SER A 56 -28.08 -33.77 -20.13
CA SER A 56 -28.42 -33.09 -21.38
C SER A 56 -29.94 -32.95 -21.45
N SER A 57 -30.42 -31.72 -21.51
CA SER A 57 -31.80 -31.42 -21.81
C SER A 57 -32.01 -31.69 -23.30
N SER A 58 -32.73 -32.76 -23.64
CA SER A 58 -33.34 -32.90 -24.96
C SER A 58 -34.78 -33.37 -24.79
N SER A 59 -35.67 -32.50 -25.22
CA SER A 59 -37.10 -32.64 -25.43
C SER A 59 -37.57 -34.06 -25.77
N SER A 60 -38.61 -34.53 -25.07
CA SER A 60 -39.65 -35.42 -25.63
C SER A 60 -40.84 -35.46 -24.66
N THR A 61 -42.01 -35.21 -25.24
CA THR A 61 -43.39 -35.35 -24.74
C THR A 61 -43.66 -36.54 -23.81
N PRO A 62 -44.59 -36.44 -22.84
CA PRO A 62 -45.09 -37.61 -22.13
C PRO A 62 -46.15 -38.33 -22.97
N GLN A 63 -45.87 -39.57 -23.35
CA GLN A 63 -46.90 -40.52 -23.74
C GLN A 63 -47.38 -41.33 -22.53
N ILE A 64 -48.68 -41.53 -22.54
CA ILE A 64 -49.53 -42.30 -21.64
C ILE A 64 -49.21 -43.79 -21.76
N VAL A 65 -49.16 -44.50 -20.63
CA VAL A 65 -49.65 -45.88 -20.53
C VAL A 65 -50.04 -46.19 -19.08
N ASP A 66 -51.33 -46.48 -18.93
CA ASP A 66 -51.97 -47.08 -17.76
C ASP A 66 -51.50 -48.52 -17.53
N THR A 67 -51.45 -48.96 -16.27
CA THR A 67 -52.15 -50.19 -15.82
C THR A 67 -52.13 -50.36 -14.30
N ASP A 68 -53.36 -50.30 -13.77
CA ASP A 68 -53.99 -50.81 -12.55
C ASP A 68 -53.26 -51.72 -11.56
N GLY A 69 -53.62 -51.50 -10.28
CA GLY A 69 -53.41 -52.43 -9.16
C GLY A 69 -53.80 -51.83 -7.81
N GLU A 70 -55.09 -51.88 -7.47
CA GLU A 70 -55.67 -51.47 -6.19
C GLU A 70 -55.09 -52.27 -4.99
N THR A 71 -54.96 -51.63 -3.81
CA THR A 71 -55.65 -52.00 -2.55
C THR A 71 -55.04 -51.26 -1.35
N SER A 72 -55.92 -50.61 -0.61
CA SER A 72 -55.73 -49.85 0.62
C SER A 72 -55.11 -50.65 1.77
N SER A 73 -54.23 -50.03 2.56
CA SER A 73 -54.31 -50.12 4.03
C SER A 73 -53.34 -49.15 4.71
N SER A 74 -53.93 -48.30 5.53
CA SER A 74 -53.30 -47.46 6.53
C SER A 74 -52.58 -48.29 7.59
N SER A 75 -51.30 -48.03 7.83
CA SER A 75 -50.70 -48.26 9.14
C SER A 75 -49.59 -47.24 9.41
N THR A 76 -49.81 -46.49 10.47
CA THR A 76 -48.92 -45.55 11.12
C THR A 76 -47.63 -46.26 11.52
N SER A 77 -46.49 -45.78 11.03
CA SER A 77 -45.18 -46.16 11.59
C SER A 77 -44.23 -44.99 11.47
N GLN A 78 -43.99 -44.38 12.64
CA GLN A 78 -42.98 -43.37 12.91
C GLN A 78 -41.66 -43.75 12.22
N LYS A 79 -41.21 -42.92 11.27
CA LYS A 79 -39.82 -42.89 10.86
C LYS A 79 -39.29 -41.47 11.01
N SER A 80 -38.31 -41.38 11.89
CA SER A 80 -37.48 -40.24 12.22
C SER A 80 -37.25 -39.31 11.03
N VAL A 81 -37.63 -38.05 11.21
CA VAL A 81 -37.21 -36.94 10.36
C VAL A 81 -35.68 -36.87 10.42
N SER A 82 -35.02 -37.45 9.42
CA SER A 82 -33.62 -37.16 9.15
C SER A 82 -33.51 -35.65 8.90
N PRO A 83 -32.59 -34.93 9.56
CA PRO A 83 -32.44 -33.51 9.31
C PRO A 83 -32.12 -33.34 7.84
N PHE A 84 -32.92 -32.51 7.18
CA PHE A 84 -32.68 -32.01 5.84
C PHE A 84 -31.21 -31.59 5.74
N LEU A 85 -30.40 -32.42 5.10
CA LEU A 85 -29.16 -31.97 4.50
C LEU A 85 -29.59 -30.99 3.42
N PHE A 86 -29.67 -29.70 3.78
CA PHE A 86 -29.42 -28.63 2.84
C PHE A 86 -28.03 -28.93 2.26
N GLN A 87 -27.99 -29.72 1.18
CA GLN A 87 -26.96 -29.55 0.17
C GLN A 87 -27.11 -28.10 -0.25
N GLN A 88 -26.34 -27.23 0.40
CA GLN A 88 -26.01 -25.92 -0.15
C GLN A 88 -25.56 -26.22 -1.56
N ALA A 89 -26.44 -25.97 -2.52
CA ALA A 89 -26.04 -25.85 -3.90
C ALA A 89 -24.97 -24.78 -3.85
N LEU A 90 -23.70 -25.19 -4.01
CA LEU A 90 -22.61 -24.26 -4.22
C LEU A 90 -23.04 -23.47 -5.45
N VAL A 91 -23.55 -22.26 -5.21
CA VAL A 91 -23.87 -21.32 -6.27
C VAL A 91 -22.55 -21.10 -6.98
N LYS A 92 -22.38 -21.76 -8.14
CA LYS A 92 -21.29 -21.43 -9.03
C LYS A 92 -21.59 -20.02 -9.52
N VAL A 93 -21.02 -19.04 -8.82
CA VAL A 93 -21.02 -17.66 -9.27
C VAL A 93 -20.42 -17.68 -10.68
N PRO A 94 -21.13 -17.16 -11.71
CA PRO A 94 -20.57 -17.08 -13.05
C PRO A 94 -19.20 -16.40 -12.98
N SER A 95 -18.15 -17.11 -13.39
CA SER A 95 -16.79 -16.59 -13.35
C SER A 95 -16.29 -16.26 -14.76
N ASN A 96 -15.85 -15.03 -14.94
CA ASN A 96 -15.07 -14.54 -16.06
C ASN A 96 -13.78 -13.88 -15.53
N LYS A 97 -12.88 -13.46 -16.43
CA LYS A 97 -11.61 -12.83 -16.05
C LYS A 97 -11.81 -11.66 -15.09
N THR A 98 -12.77 -10.77 -15.38
CA THR A 98 -13.08 -9.61 -14.55
C THR A 98 -13.50 -10.04 -13.14
N THR A 99 -14.45 -10.97 -12.99
CA THR A 99 -14.91 -11.43 -11.67
C THR A 99 -13.81 -12.11 -10.86
N ILE A 100 -12.85 -12.79 -11.51
CA ILE A 100 -11.70 -13.39 -10.85
C ILE A 100 -10.80 -12.28 -10.28
N VAL A 101 -10.43 -11.30 -11.09
CA VAL A 101 -9.61 -10.16 -10.67
C VAL A 101 -10.31 -9.38 -9.55
N THR A 102 -11.61 -9.10 -9.69
CA THR A 102 -12.41 -8.44 -8.66
C THR A 102 -12.35 -9.21 -7.34
N HIS A 103 -12.58 -10.52 -7.36
CA HIS A 103 -12.54 -11.35 -6.14
C HIS A 103 -11.15 -11.36 -5.51
N THR A 104 -10.09 -11.49 -6.31
CA THR A 104 -8.71 -11.42 -5.81
C THR A 104 -8.44 -10.05 -5.17
N LEU A 105 -8.85 -8.95 -5.82
CA LEU A 105 -8.65 -7.61 -5.29
C LEU A 105 -9.41 -7.38 -3.98
N VAL A 106 -10.66 -7.82 -3.88
CA VAL A 106 -11.44 -7.78 -2.63
C VAL A 106 -10.71 -8.51 -1.51
N SER A 107 -10.21 -9.72 -1.78
CA SER A 107 -9.42 -10.48 -0.81
C SER A 107 -8.11 -9.77 -0.41
N ARG A 108 -7.48 -8.99 -1.30
CA ARG A 108 -6.28 -8.19 -0.97
C ARG A 108 -6.59 -6.89 -0.20
N LEU A 109 -7.81 -6.38 -0.30
CA LEU A 109 -8.28 -5.18 0.41
C LEU A 109 -8.76 -5.47 1.84
N GLU A 110 -8.93 -6.75 2.20
CA GLU A 110 -9.26 -7.18 3.55
C GLU A 110 -8.03 -7.03 4.46
N ILE A 111 -8.16 -6.17 5.47
CA ILE A 111 -7.08 -5.88 6.42
C ILE A 111 -7.08 -6.95 7.50
N THR A 112 -6.17 -7.90 7.36
CA THR A 112 -5.88 -8.94 8.36
C THR A 112 -4.52 -8.71 9.02
N ASP A 113 -3.60 -8.06 8.31
CA ASP A 113 -2.23 -7.80 8.72
C ASP A 113 -1.76 -6.45 8.15
N LEU A 114 -1.30 -5.55 9.02
CA LEU A 114 -0.82 -4.23 8.61
C LEU A 114 0.42 -4.29 7.73
N ARG A 115 1.21 -5.38 7.80
CA ARG A 115 2.38 -5.58 6.94
C ARG A 115 2.05 -5.59 5.46
N TYR A 116 0.83 -6.00 5.13
CA TYR A 116 0.38 -6.21 3.76
C TYR A 116 -0.91 -5.46 3.42
N ASP A 117 -1.24 -4.42 4.20
CA ASP A 117 -2.40 -3.59 3.92
C ASP A 117 -2.12 -2.60 2.79
N ILE A 118 -2.58 -2.93 1.58
CA ILE A 118 -2.39 -2.11 0.37
C ILE A 118 -3.06 -0.74 0.46
N THR A 119 -3.98 -0.53 1.41
CA THR A 119 -4.66 0.75 1.54
C THR A 119 -3.78 1.85 2.15
N CYS A 120 -2.52 1.54 2.48
CA CYS A 120 -1.48 2.55 2.71
C CYS A 120 -1.26 3.46 1.48
N TYR A 121 -1.49 2.97 0.26
CA TYR A 121 -1.40 3.76 -0.96
C TYR A 121 -2.62 4.63 -1.24
N GLY A 122 -3.67 4.55 -0.42
CA GLY A 122 -4.87 5.36 -0.54
C GLY A 122 -6.16 4.57 -0.30
N ASP A 123 -7.09 5.19 0.42
CA ASP A 123 -8.38 4.56 0.73
C ASP A 123 -9.27 4.39 -0.51
N PHE A 124 -9.02 5.16 -1.58
CA PHE A 124 -9.74 5.09 -2.85
C PHE A 124 -9.68 3.69 -3.50
N LEU A 125 -8.65 2.89 -3.18
CA LEU A 125 -8.48 1.53 -3.69
C LEU A 125 -9.70 0.63 -3.41
N ARG A 126 -10.45 0.92 -2.33
CA ARG A 126 -11.65 0.16 -1.96
C ARG A 126 -12.80 0.31 -2.94
N HIS A 127 -12.79 1.34 -3.78
CA HIS A 127 -13.81 1.55 -4.80
C HIS A 127 -13.49 0.85 -6.13
N ILE A 128 -12.25 0.38 -6.32
CA ILE A 128 -11.82 -0.24 -7.58
C ILE A 128 -12.64 -1.50 -7.92
N PRO A 129 -12.94 -2.43 -6.99
CA PRO A 129 -13.75 -3.61 -7.31
C PRO A 129 -15.07 -3.30 -8.01
N ALA A 130 -15.76 -2.21 -7.62
CA ALA A 130 -17.03 -1.79 -8.20
C ALA A 130 -16.89 -1.05 -9.56
N ARG A 131 -15.65 -0.75 -9.97
CA ARG A 131 -15.30 -0.07 -11.23
C ARG A 131 -14.68 -0.98 -12.27
N MET A 132 -14.41 -2.24 -11.92
CA MET A 132 -13.93 -3.24 -12.87
C MET A 132 -14.88 -3.38 -14.06
N GLY A 133 -14.33 -3.48 -15.27
CA GLY A 133 -15.06 -3.55 -16.54
C GLY A 133 -15.41 -2.20 -17.17
N ARG A 134 -15.07 -1.07 -16.54
CA ARG A 134 -15.34 0.28 -17.08
C ARG A 134 -14.24 0.82 -17.98
N ASN A 135 -13.01 0.36 -17.79
CA ASN A 135 -11.83 0.88 -18.48
C ASN A 135 -10.74 -0.19 -18.54
N GLU A 136 -10.20 -0.43 -19.72
CA GLU A 136 -9.27 -1.52 -19.97
C GLU A 136 -7.92 -1.30 -19.28
N ALA A 137 -7.47 -0.04 -19.14
CA ALA A 137 -6.26 0.27 -18.40
C ALA A 137 -6.44 0.01 -16.90
N LEU A 138 -7.59 0.41 -16.32
CA LEU A 138 -7.88 0.11 -14.92
C LEU A 138 -7.94 -1.40 -14.67
N ASP A 139 -8.62 -2.14 -15.55
CA ASP A 139 -8.77 -3.59 -15.41
C ASP A 139 -7.41 -4.31 -15.48
N ALA A 140 -6.57 -3.93 -16.46
CA ALA A 140 -5.24 -4.51 -16.61
C ALA A 140 -4.31 -4.13 -15.45
N SER A 141 -4.34 -2.88 -14.99
CA SER A 141 -3.55 -2.42 -13.85
C SER A 141 -4.00 -3.05 -12.53
N ALA A 142 -5.30 -3.27 -12.33
CA ALA A 142 -5.82 -3.97 -11.15
C ALA A 142 -5.42 -5.45 -11.12
N ASP A 143 -5.42 -6.14 -12.27
CA ASP A 143 -4.91 -7.51 -12.38
C ASP A 143 -3.41 -7.59 -12.11
N ALA A 144 -2.64 -6.63 -12.66
CA ALA A 144 -1.22 -6.50 -12.37
C ALA A 144 -0.96 -6.29 -10.87
N LEU A 145 -1.64 -5.32 -10.24
CA LEU A 145 -1.53 -5.05 -8.81
C LEU A 145 -1.85 -6.28 -7.96
N ALA A 146 -2.97 -6.94 -8.23
CA ALA A 146 -3.42 -8.11 -7.48
C ALA A 146 -2.43 -9.29 -7.59
N THR A 147 -1.76 -9.41 -8.75
CA THR A 147 -0.77 -10.45 -9.01
C THR A 147 0.55 -10.13 -8.32
N THR A 148 1.07 -8.93 -8.54
CA THR A 148 2.33 -8.45 -7.95
C THR A 148 2.25 -8.42 -6.43
N PHE A 149 1.09 -8.13 -5.84
CA PHE A 149 0.92 -8.20 -4.39
C PHE A 149 1.37 -9.55 -3.78
N SER A 150 1.18 -10.65 -4.53
CA SER A 150 1.59 -11.98 -4.08
C SER A 150 3.11 -12.12 -3.93
N THR A 151 3.90 -11.27 -4.58
CA THR A 151 5.36 -11.27 -4.46
C THR A 151 5.85 -10.55 -3.20
N LEU A 152 5.02 -9.71 -2.56
CA LEU A 152 5.39 -8.99 -1.32
C LEU A 152 5.64 -9.93 -0.14
N HIS A 153 5.13 -11.16 -0.19
CA HIS A 153 5.34 -12.18 0.84
C HIS A 153 6.63 -12.97 0.63
N MET A 154 7.37 -12.69 -0.43
CA MET A 154 8.59 -13.38 -0.83
C MET A 154 9.81 -12.49 -0.52
N PRO A 155 11.03 -13.06 -0.52
CA PRO A 155 12.24 -12.27 -0.31
C PRO A 155 12.35 -11.07 -1.26
N GLN A 156 13.02 -10.01 -0.80
CA GLN A 156 13.21 -8.77 -1.56
C GLN A 156 13.72 -9.05 -2.99
N GLY A 157 13.15 -8.36 -3.97
CA GLY A 157 13.51 -8.52 -5.38
C GLY A 157 12.90 -9.77 -6.06
N TYR A 158 12.12 -10.59 -5.35
CA TYR A 158 11.42 -11.72 -5.96
C TYR A 158 10.35 -11.26 -6.94
N GLN A 159 10.45 -11.75 -8.18
CA GLN A 159 9.51 -11.43 -9.25
C GLN A 159 9.09 -12.71 -9.96
N THR A 160 7.84 -12.73 -10.43
CA THR A 160 7.33 -13.84 -11.24
C THR A 160 7.13 -13.40 -12.67
N ILE A 161 7.28 -14.34 -13.61
CA ILE A 161 7.00 -14.11 -15.03
C ILE A 161 5.55 -13.62 -15.20
N ASP A 162 4.61 -14.15 -14.43
CA ASP A 162 3.20 -13.72 -14.48
C ASP A 162 3.02 -12.26 -14.05
N ALA A 163 3.64 -11.85 -12.93
CA ALA A 163 3.60 -10.47 -12.45
C ALA A 163 4.18 -9.49 -13.49
N LEU A 164 5.37 -9.80 -14.03
CA LEU A 164 6.01 -8.98 -15.07
C LEU A 164 5.17 -8.93 -16.35
N THR A 165 4.58 -10.06 -16.76
CA THR A 165 3.72 -10.13 -17.95
C THR A 165 2.47 -9.27 -17.78
N LYS A 166 1.82 -9.31 -16.62
CA LYS A 166 0.63 -8.49 -16.35
C LYS A 166 0.97 -7.02 -16.19
N TYR A 167 2.09 -6.68 -15.56
CA TYR A 167 2.60 -5.31 -15.50
C TYR A 167 2.85 -4.74 -16.92
N GLY A 168 3.52 -5.49 -17.80
CA GLY A 168 3.71 -5.08 -19.20
C GLY A 168 2.40 -4.92 -19.96
N ARG A 169 1.40 -5.78 -19.72
CA ARG A 169 0.04 -5.63 -20.28
C ARG A 169 -0.66 -4.38 -19.77
N ALA A 170 -0.53 -4.06 -18.48
CA ALA A 170 -1.10 -2.85 -17.89
C ALA A 170 -0.51 -1.59 -18.52
N ILE A 171 0.81 -1.53 -18.70
CA ILE A 171 1.47 -0.40 -19.40
C ILE A 171 0.94 -0.25 -20.82
N ASN A 172 0.83 -1.35 -21.57
CA ASN A 172 0.32 -1.31 -22.95
C ASN A 172 -1.14 -0.86 -23.01
N ALA A 173 -2.00 -1.36 -22.12
CA ALA A 173 -3.40 -0.92 -22.03
C ALA A 173 -3.50 0.56 -21.66
N LEU A 174 -2.67 1.03 -20.72
CA LEU A 174 -2.60 2.44 -20.34
C LEU A 174 -2.22 3.33 -21.53
N ARG A 175 -1.17 2.97 -22.30
CA ARG A 175 -0.77 3.72 -23.49
C ARG A 175 -1.92 3.88 -24.48
N LEU A 176 -2.61 2.78 -24.80
CA LEU A 176 -3.77 2.81 -25.69
C LEU A 176 -4.93 3.68 -25.16
N CYS A 177 -5.15 3.69 -23.84
CA CYS A 177 -6.16 4.56 -23.23
C CYS A 177 -5.75 6.04 -23.26
N LEU A 178 -4.47 6.36 -23.09
CA LEU A 178 -3.95 7.72 -23.16
C LEU A 178 -3.96 8.29 -24.59
N ASP A 179 -3.76 7.43 -25.59
CA ASP A 179 -3.86 7.80 -27.02
C ASP A 179 -5.31 8.10 -27.44
N ASN A 180 -6.30 7.64 -26.66
CA ASN A 180 -7.71 7.93 -26.91
C ASN A 180 -8.14 9.21 -26.15
N PRO A 181 -8.57 10.28 -26.84
CA PRO A 181 -8.83 11.58 -26.22
C PRO A 181 -9.96 11.58 -25.19
N VAL A 182 -10.89 10.62 -25.27
CA VAL A 182 -11.99 10.46 -24.30
C VAL A 182 -11.49 9.67 -23.10
N LYS A 183 -10.88 8.50 -23.33
CA LYS A 183 -10.42 7.63 -22.24
C LYS A 183 -9.31 8.28 -21.41
N ALA A 184 -8.43 9.06 -22.04
CA ALA A 184 -7.36 9.79 -21.36
C ALA A 184 -7.84 10.72 -20.23
N ARG A 185 -9.11 11.15 -20.28
CA ARG A 185 -9.72 12.07 -19.29
C ARG A 185 -10.60 11.35 -18.26
N MET A 186 -10.70 10.04 -18.34
CA MET A 186 -11.49 9.24 -17.41
C MET A 186 -10.75 9.09 -16.07
N PRO A 187 -11.45 9.16 -14.92
CA PRO A 187 -10.83 8.94 -13.62
C PRO A 187 -10.26 7.53 -13.49
N GLU A 188 -10.84 6.53 -14.17
CA GLU A 188 -10.29 5.17 -14.22
C GLU A 188 -8.91 5.11 -14.89
N THR A 189 -8.64 5.91 -15.91
CA THR A 189 -7.32 5.96 -16.57
C THR A 189 -6.28 6.63 -15.67
N MET A 190 -6.66 7.68 -14.95
CA MET A 190 -5.80 8.29 -13.93
C MET A 190 -5.49 7.30 -12.78
N CYS A 191 -6.50 6.56 -12.32
CA CYS A 191 -6.31 5.48 -11.34
C CYS A 191 -5.31 4.42 -11.85
N ALA A 192 -5.44 4.00 -13.11
CA ALA A 192 -4.55 3.02 -13.72
C ALA A 192 -3.07 3.45 -13.72
N VAL A 193 -2.79 4.75 -13.90
CA VAL A 193 -1.43 5.32 -13.83
C VAL A 193 -0.84 5.13 -12.44
N TYR A 194 -1.61 5.45 -11.40
CA TYR A 194 -1.15 5.29 -10.02
C TYR A 194 -0.99 3.82 -9.61
N LEU A 195 -1.87 2.92 -10.08
CA LEU A 195 -1.67 1.48 -9.86
C LEU A 195 -0.39 0.96 -10.54
N ILE A 196 -0.04 1.49 -11.71
CA ILE A 196 1.23 1.17 -12.39
C ILE A 196 2.42 1.71 -11.58
N MET A 197 2.31 2.91 -11.02
CA MET A 197 3.33 3.46 -10.13
C MET A 197 3.54 2.57 -8.90
N ILE A 198 2.47 2.07 -8.26
CA ILE A 198 2.57 1.11 -7.15
C ILE A 198 3.26 -0.18 -7.60
N CYS A 199 2.84 -0.75 -8.74
CA CYS A 199 3.45 -1.97 -9.27
C CYS A 199 4.94 -1.77 -9.57
N GLN A 200 5.32 -0.60 -10.10
CA GLN A 200 6.73 -0.25 -10.31
C GLN A 200 7.47 -0.09 -8.99
N GLY A 201 6.83 0.42 -7.94
CA GLY A 201 7.43 0.46 -6.61
C GLY A 201 7.83 -0.92 -6.09
N TRP A 202 7.07 -1.96 -6.47
CA TRP A 202 7.30 -3.34 -6.03
C TRP A 202 8.17 -4.17 -6.98
N LEU A 203 8.11 -3.90 -8.29
CA LEU A 203 8.82 -4.64 -9.34
C LEU A 203 10.06 -3.92 -9.87
N GLY A 204 10.15 -2.61 -9.65
CA GLY A 204 11.22 -1.79 -10.19
C GLY A 204 12.56 -2.06 -9.52
N ARG A 205 13.62 -1.69 -10.22
CA ARG A 205 15.00 -1.69 -9.74
C ARG A 205 15.59 -0.29 -9.86
N ASP A 206 16.60 0.02 -9.05
CA ASP A 206 17.28 1.34 -9.05
C ASP A 206 17.91 1.69 -10.42
N ASP A 207 18.20 0.70 -11.27
CA ASP A 207 18.76 0.90 -12.62
C ASP A 207 17.70 1.10 -13.71
N ASP A 208 16.41 1.03 -13.39
CA ASP A 208 15.35 1.22 -14.38
C ASP A 208 15.27 2.70 -14.80
N PRO A 209 15.43 3.03 -16.10
CA PRO A 209 15.30 4.40 -16.58
C PRO A 209 13.86 4.87 -16.38
N SER A 210 13.62 5.68 -15.35
CA SER A 210 12.28 6.15 -15.02
C SER A 210 12.11 7.61 -15.43
N THR A 211 11.07 7.86 -16.24
CA THR A 211 10.44 9.17 -16.20
C THR A 211 9.81 9.30 -14.81
N SER A 212 10.02 10.43 -14.12
CA SER A 212 9.40 10.66 -12.83
C SER A 212 7.88 10.51 -12.93
N HIS A 213 7.32 9.51 -12.23
CA HIS A 213 5.87 9.32 -12.13
C HIS A 213 5.20 10.53 -11.49
N GLY A 214 5.90 11.23 -10.60
CA GLY A 214 5.42 12.48 -10.01
C GLY A 214 5.14 13.55 -11.08
N GLN A 215 6.02 13.67 -12.08
CA GLN A 215 5.77 14.58 -13.21
C GLN A 215 4.55 14.16 -14.04
N GLY A 216 4.39 12.86 -14.30
CA GLY A 216 3.21 12.32 -14.99
C GLY A 216 1.91 12.58 -14.23
N LEU A 217 1.90 12.33 -12.91
CA LEU A 217 0.76 12.61 -12.03
C LEU A 217 0.43 14.10 -11.96
N ALA A 218 1.43 14.97 -11.92
CA ALA A 218 1.22 16.43 -11.94
C ALA A 218 0.50 16.87 -13.22
N TYR A 219 0.90 16.34 -14.38
CA TYR A 219 0.22 16.60 -15.65
C TYR A 219 -1.23 16.12 -15.63
N LEU A 220 -1.49 14.90 -15.12
CA LEU A 220 -2.83 14.34 -15.03
C LEU A 220 -3.73 15.09 -14.05
N LEU A 221 -3.22 15.49 -12.89
CA LEU A 221 -3.95 16.32 -11.92
C LEU A 221 -4.31 17.68 -12.53
N LYS A 222 -3.40 18.30 -13.27
CA LYS A 222 -3.64 19.55 -13.98
C LYS A 222 -4.71 19.41 -15.07
N ALA A 223 -4.75 18.27 -15.76
CA ALA A 223 -5.81 17.96 -16.72
C ALA A 223 -7.16 17.70 -16.02
N ALA A 224 -7.16 16.91 -14.94
CA ALA A 224 -8.34 16.57 -14.14
C ALA A 224 -9.00 17.81 -13.52
N ALA A 225 -8.22 18.85 -13.19
CA ALA A 225 -8.73 20.13 -12.69
C ALA A 225 -9.76 20.81 -13.62
N ARG A 226 -9.79 20.43 -14.91
CA ARG A 226 -10.71 20.96 -15.93
C ARG A 226 -11.97 20.12 -16.10
N GLU A 227 -12.03 18.96 -15.46
CA GLU A 227 -13.10 17.99 -15.63
C GLU A 227 -14.10 18.06 -14.44
N ASN A 228 -15.39 17.82 -14.71
CA ASN A 228 -16.43 17.84 -13.69
C ASN A 228 -16.61 16.46 -13.04
N TRP A 229 -15.59 16.01 -12.31
CA TRP A 229 -15.61 14.72 -11.62
C TRP A 229 -16.52 14.71 -10.39
N LYS A 230 -17.13 13.56 -10.12
CA LYS A 230 -18.10 13.37 -9.03
C LYS A 230 -17.41 13.18 -7.68
N ALA A 231 -18.19 13.30 -6.59
CA ALA A 231 -17.70 13.09 -5.23
C ALA A 231 -17.41 11.61 -4.95
N GLY A 232 -16.55 11.36 -3.95
CA GLY A 232 -16.19 10.02 -3.48
C GLY A 232 -14.86 9.58 -4.06
N PHE A 233 -14.84 8.50 -4.82
CA PHE A 233 -13.62 7.90 -5.40
C PHE A 233 -12.70 8.93 -6.05
N GLU A 234 -13.23 9.81 -6.89
CA GLU A 234 -12.44 10.79 -7.63
C GLU A 234 -11.81 11.82 -6.67
N THR A 235 -12.52 12.21 -5.60
CA THR A 235 -11.99 13.11 -4.57
C THR A 235 -10.88 12.43 -3.77
N ASP A 236 -11.13 11.21 -3.29
CA ASP A 236 -10.14 10.45 -2.49
C ASP A 236 -8.88 10.16 -3.31
N MET A 237 -9.05 9.81 -4.59
CA MET A 237 -7.96 9.58 -5.53
C MET A 237 -7.15 10.85 -5.76
N VAL A 238 -7.79 11.98 -6.09
CA VAL A 238 -7.10 13.24 -6.35
C VAL A 238 -6.32 13.72 -5.13
N LEU A 239 -6.92 13.68 -3.93
CA LEU A 239 -6.24 14.07 -2.70
C LEU A 239 -5.04 13.17 -2.40
N THR A 240 -5.18 11.86 -2.64
CA THR A 240 -4.08 10.91 -2.49
C THR A 240 -2.94 11.24 -3.46
N PHE A 241 -3.26 11.60 -4.71
CA PHE A 241 -2.27 11.87 -5.75
C PHE A 241 -1.62 13.26 -5.60
N CYS A 242 -2.14 14.13 -4.74
CA CYS A 242 -1.45 15.37 -4.41
C CYS A 242 -0.17 15.13 -3.61
N VAL A 243 -0.17 14.18 -2.67
CA VAL A 243 1.01 13.84 -1.84
C VAL A 243 2.26 13.53 -2.67
N PRO A 244 2.24 12.58 -3.62
CA PRO A 244 3.39 12.27 -4.47
C PRO A 244 3.87 13.48 -5.29
N VAL A 245 2.94 14.29 -5.78
CA VAL A 245 3.24 15.47 -6.60
C VAL A 245 3.85 16.60 -5.77
N ILE A 246 3.40 16.76 -4.52
CA ILE A 246 4.01 17.68 -3.55
C ILE A 246 5.45 17.26 -3.27
N ILE A 247 5.66 15.98 -2.96
CA ILE A 247 7.00 15.45 -2.68
C ILE A 247 7.92 15.65 -3.89
N GLU A 248 7.47 15.31 -5.09
CA GLU A 248 8.23 15.49 -6.33
C GLU A 248 8.59 16.97 -6.57
N SER A 249 7.67 17.89 -6.30
CA SER A 249 7.90 19.33 -6.51
C SER A 249 8.94 19.95 -5.59
N ILE A 250 9.37 19.24 -4.54
CA ILE A 250 10.46 19.70 -3.67
C ILE A 250 11.81 19.62 -4.41
N SER A 251 12.09 18.51 -5.08
CA SER A 251 13.38 18.25 -5.72
C SER A 251 13.40 18.46 -7.24
N ASN A 252 12.25 18.34 -7.90
CA ASN A 252 12.16 18.43 -9.36
C ASN A 252 11.65 19.80 -9.83
N PRO A 253 12.51 20.66 -10.40
CA PRO A 253 12.11 22.00 -10.84
C PRO A 253 11.13 22.00 -12.02
N LYS A 254 10.93 20.86 -12.71
CA LYS A 254 9.93 20.70 -13.77
C LYS A 254 8.50 20.58 -13.21
N VAL A 255 8.34 20.32 -11.91
CA VAL A 255 7.05 20.19 -11.23
C VAL A 255 6.83 21.38 -10.31
N LYS A 256 5.98 22.33 -10.70
CA LYS A 256 5.64 23.52 -9.91
C LYS A 256 4.15 23.55 -9.55
N LEU A 257 3.87 23.71 -8.25
CA LEU A 257 2.53 23.83 -7.70
C LEU A 257 2.00 25.27 -7.84
N GLU A 258 1.84 25.71 -9.07
CA GLU A 258 1.35 27.06 -9.39
C GLU A 258 -0.17 27.18 -9.10
N LYS A 259 -0.78 28.27 -9.57
CA LYS A 259 -2.22 28.54 -9.42
C LYS A 259 -3.13 27.36 -9.74
N TRP A 260 -2.79 26.54 -10.74
CA TRP A 260 -3.59 25.39 -11.15
C TRP A 260 -3.85 24.39 -10.01
N PHE A 261 -2.88 24.19 -9.11
CA PHE A 261 -2.98 23.23 -8.01
C PHE A 261 -3.99 23.72 -6.96
N TRP A 262 -3.90 24.99 -6.60
CA TRP A 262 -4.79 25.63 -5.64
C TRP A 262 -6.22 25.76 -6.18
N ASP A 263 -6.38 26.20 -7.43
CA ASP A 263 -7.67 26.27 -8.12
C ASP A 263 -8.34 24.88 -8.18
N MET A 264 -7.54 23.83 -8.43
CA MET A 264 -8.02 22.45 -8.45
C MET A 264 -8.58 22.03 -7.08
N LEU A 265 -7.85 22.26 -5.98
CA LEU A 265 -8.34 21.95 -4.63
C LEU A 265 -9.64 22.69 -4.30
N ASP A 266 -9.74 23.97 -4.68
CA ASP A 266 -10.93 24.79 -4.45
C ASP A 266 -12.12 24.29 -5.30
N ASN A 267 -11.89 23.94 -6.56
CA ASN A 267 -12.91 23.37 -7.45
C ASN A 267 -13.44 22.03 -6.93
N PHE A 268 -12.55 21.12 -6.50
CA PHE A 268 -12.98 19.84 -5.92
C PHE A 268 -13.79 20.03 -4.64
N LYS A 269 -13.42 20.99 -3.79
CA LYS A 269 -14.17 21.34 -2.58
C LYS A 269 -15.54 21.92 -2.91
N LYS A 270 -15.62 22.79 -3.94
CA LYS A 270 -16.86 23.43 -4.38
C LYS A 270 -17.83 22.46 -5.05
N ASN A 271 -17.32 21.60 -5.93
CA ASN A 271 -18.13 20.67 -6.73
C ASN A 271 -18.63 19.47 -5.91
N ASN A 272 -17.99 19.19 -4.77
CA ASN A 272 -18.34 18.07 -3.89
C ASN A 272 -18.70 18.57 -2.48
N PRO A 273 -19.78 19.37 -2.35
CA PRO A 273 -20.22 19.83 -1.05
C PRO A 273 -20.65 18.63 -0.19
N PRO A 274 -20.47 18.69 1.14
CA PRO A 274 -20.93 17.64 2.05
C PRO A 274 -22.42 17.33 1.81
N SER A 275 -22.71 16.05 1.55
CA SER A 275 -23.99 15.56 1.04
C SER A 275 -25.14 15.64 2.07
N THR A 276 -24.86 15.78 3.36
CA THR A 276 -25.88 15.91 4.42
C THR A 276 -25.56 17.02 5.43
N ALA A 277 -26.59 17.50 6.14
CA ALA A 277 -26.44 18.46 7.24
C ALA A 277 -25.58 17.88 8.38
N GLU A 278 -25.68 16.58 8.65
CA GLU A 278 -24.82 15.84 9.58
C GLU A 278 -23.36 15.81 9.11
N THR A 279 -23.10 15.69 7.81
CA THR A 279 -21.73 15.78 7.24
C THR A 279 -21.19 17.21 7.26
N ARG A 280 -22.06 18.24 7.24
CA ARG A 280 -21.67 19.64 7.45
C ARG A 280 -21.28 19.90 8.90
N GLN A 281 -22.06 19.41 9.86
CA GLN A 281 -21.74 19.47 11.29
C GLN A 281 -20.48 18.67 11.61
N ALA A 282 -20.33 17.43 11.13
CA ALA A 282 -19.12 16.63 11.31
C ALA A 282 -17.87 17.22 10.61
N LYS A 283 -18.02 18.04 9.56
CA LYS A 283 -16.90 18.79 8.95
C LYS A 283 -16.63 20.12 9.66
N GLN A 284 -17.63 20.80 10.22
CA GLN A 284 -17.45 21.99 11.06
C GLN A 284 -16.84 21.59 12.41
N ASP A 285 -17.40 20.60 13.08
CA ASP A 285 -16.84 19.95 14.28
C ASP A 285 -15.53 19.22 13.94
N GLY A 286 -15.34 18.72 12.71
CA GLY A 286 -14.06 18.18 12.25
C GLY A 286 -13.00 19.27 12.01
N GLN A 287 -13.39 20.49 11.61
CA GLN A 287 -12.47 21.62 11.46
C GLN A 287 -12.20 22.34 12.80
N GLU A 288 -13.13 22.29 13.75
CA GLU A 288 -13.01 22.95 15.06
C GLU A 288 -12.67 21.99 16.23
N ALA A 289 -12.87 20.67 16.09
CA ALA A 289 -12.71 19.69 17.18
C ALA A 289 -12.08 18.32 16.81
N GLY A 290 -11.66 18.01 15.57
CA GLY A 290 -11.15 16.66 15.26
C GLY A 290 -10.14 16.47 14.11
N GLY A 291 -9.89 17.48 13.28
CA GLY A 291 -8.94 17.39 12.17
C GLY A 291 -7.50 17.58 12.62
N ILE A 292 -6.55 17.17 11.78
CA ILE A 292 -5.12 17.49 11.90
C ILE A 292 -4.81 18.53 10.80
N PRO A 293 -4.99 19.85 11.05
CA PRO A 293 -4.80 20.88 10.02
C PRO A 293 -3.45 20.77 9.31
N SER A 294 -2.39 20.46 10.05
CA SER A 294 -1.03 20.33 9.52
C SER A 294 -0.90 19.28 8.40
N LEU A 295 -1.78 18.27 8.36
CA LEU A 295 -1.80 17.23 7.33
C LEU A 295 -2.78 17.52 6.18
N SER A 296 -3.47 18.67 6.20
CA SER A 296 -4.29 19.04 5.05
C SER A 296 -3.42 19.23 3.81
N ILE A 297 -3.90 18.75 2.65
CA ILE A 297 -3.19 18.89 1.36
C ILE A 297 -2.81 20.35 1.07
N ARG A 298 -3.64 21.30 1.53
CA ARG A 298 -3.35 22.72 1.38
C ARG A 298 -2.10 23.17 2.16
N ASN A 299 -1.91 22.68 3.37
CA ASN A 299 -0.73 23.00 4.17
C ASN A 299 0.51 22.24 3.68
N LEU A 300 0.38 20.96 3.31
CA LEU A 300 1.47 20.18 2.74
C LEU A 300 1.94 20.76 1.39
N GLY A 301 1.02 21.28 0.58
CA GLY A 301 1.35 21.91 -0.71
C GLY A 301 2.17 23.20 -0.61
N ARG A 302 2.34 23.78 0.59
CA ARG A 302 3.22 24.95 0.83
C ARG A 302 4.67 24.55 1.11
N LEU A 303 4.94 23.28 1.44
CA LEU A 303 6.29 22.81 1.73
C LEU A 303 7.29 23.08 0.60
N PRO A 304 6.96 22.88 -0.69
CA PRO A 304 7.89 23.17 -1.77
C PRO A 304 8.29 24.65 -1.80
N ASP A 305 7.34 25.57 -1.57
CA ASP A 305 7.62 27.01 -1.50
C ASP A 305 8.51 27.33 -0.29
N PHE A 306 8.22 26.74 0.87
CA PHE A 306 9.03 26.95 2.08
C PHE A 306 10.47 26.44 1.97
N ILE A 307 10.70 25.37 1.20
CA ILE A 307 12.04 24.80 1.01
C ILE A 307 12.80 25.51 -0.12
N ASN A 308 12.10 25.90 -1.20
CA ASN A 308 12.74 26.46 -2.38
C ASN A 308 12.87 27.99 -2.32
N ASP A 309 11.90 28.68 -1.70
CA ASP A 309 11.86 30.14 -1.50
C ASP A 309 11.48 30.53 -0.04
N PRO A 310 12.22 30.06 0.99
CA PRO A 310 11.96 30.37 2.39
C PRO A 310 11.94 31.87 2.71
N GLU A 311 12.78 32.67 2.07
CA GLU A 311 12.99 34.09 2.37
C GLU A 311 11.69 34.90 2.30
N THR A 312 10.83 34.61 1.32
CA THR A 312 9.55 35.29 1.12
C THR A 312 8.45 34.76 2.05
N HIS A 313 8.70 33.66 2.77
CA HIS A 313 7.70 32.91 3.54
C HIS A 313 8.03 32.77 5.04
N ARG A 314 9.01 33.51 5.58
CA ARG A 314 9.49 33.36 6.98
C ARG A 314 8.38 33.33 8.04
N MET A 315 7.40 34.24 7.95
CA MET A 315 6.29 34.29 8.90
C MET A 315 5.38 33.07 8.76
N GLU A 316 5.10 32.63 7.54
CA GLU A 316 4.27 31.45 7.28
C GLU A 316 4.94 30.17 7.78
N ILE A 317 6.24 30.02 7.56
CA ILE A 317 7.06 28.91 8.09
C ILE A 317 6.95 28.89 9.61
N THR A 318 7.13 30.03 10.27
CA THR A 318 7.02 30.15 11.73
C THR A 318 5.63 29.74 12.22
N CYS A 319 4.56 30.22 11.58
CA CYS A 319 3.19 29.84 11.93
C CYS A 319 2.91 28.34 11.68
N ALA A 320 3.43 27.79 10.59
CA ALA A 320 3.30 26.38 10.24
C ALA A 320 4.02 25.49 11.26
N TYR A 321 5.24 25.87 11.68
CA TYR A 321 6.02 25.18 12.71
C TYR A 321 5.25 25.05 14.02
N HIS A 322 4.77 26.15 14.58
CA HIS A 322 4.03 26.13 15.86
C HIS A 322 2.72 25.36 15.78
N ARG A 323 2.01 25.46 14.64
CA ARG A 323 0.81 24.66 14.38
C ARG A 323 1.14 23.17 14.38
N LEU A 324 2.21 22.80 13.68
CA LEU A 324 2.68 21.42 13.58
C LEU A 324 3.07 20.85 14.96
N CYS A 325 3.81 21.60 15.78
CA CYS A 325 4.15 21.15 17.14
C CYS A 325 2.90 20.93 18.02
N ARG A 326 1.86 21.77 17.87
CA ARG A 326 0.60 21.59 18.61
C ARG A 326 -0.17 20.36 18.12
N ASP A 327 -0.29 20.20 16.82
CA ASP A 327 -1.02 19.08 16.24
C ASP A 327 -0.28 17.76 16.54
N LEU A 328 1.06 17.75 16.49
CA LEU A 328 1.87 16.55 16.73
C LEU A 328 1.69 16.04 18.16
N ARG A 329 1.64 16.93 19.16
CA ARG A 329 1.34 16.55 20.55
C ARG A 329 0.00 15.83 20.68
N LYS A 330 -1.04 16.30 19.99
CA LYS A 330 -2.36 15.64 19.99
C LYS A 330 -2.27 14.25 19.34
N VAL A 331 -1.61 14.16 18.20
CA VAL A 331 -1.47 12.90 17.45
C VAL A 331 -0.62 11.89 18.22
N ALA A 332 0.44 12.31 18.91
CA ALA A 332 1.27 11.46 19.74
C ALA A 332 0.46 10.75 20.84
N GLU A 333 -0.43 11.48 21.52
CA GLU A 333 -1.33 10.88 22.52
C GLU A 333 -2.32 9.89 21.91
N ILE A 334 -2.81 10.17 20.69
CA ILE A 334 -3.67 9.23 19.97
C ILE A 334 -2.88 7.98 19.57
N VAL A 335 -1.65 8.12 19.05
CA VAL A 335 -0.78 6.99 18.68
C VAL A 335 -0.53 6.09 19.89
N LYS A 336 -0.25 6.65 21.07
CA LYS A 336 -0.13 5.89 22.31
C LYS A 336 -1.42 5.12 22.62
N ALA A 337 -2.58 5.76 22.48
CA ALA A 337 -3.89 5.13 22.76
C ALA A 337 -4.28 4.04 21.75
N VAL A 338 -3.76 4.08 20.52
CA VAL A 338 -4.00 3.07 19.47
C VAL A 338 -2.84 2.09 19.30
N THR A 339 -1.91 2.08 20.26
CA THR A 339 -0.85 1.10 20.39
C THR A 339 -1.24 0.10 21.48
N TRP A 340 -1.01 -1.19 21.25
CA TRP A 340 -1.47 -2.25 22.15
C TRP A 340 -0.30 -3.09 22.64
N GLU A 341 -0.49 -3.68 23.83
CA GLU A 341 0.45 -4.63 24.41
C GLU A 341 0.57 -5.90 23.55
N PRO A 342 1.74 -6.59 23.60
CA PRO A 342 1.94 -7.85 22.90
C PRO A 342 0.84 -8.88 23.22
N GLY A 343 0.28 -9.51 22.19
CA GLY A 343 -0.77 -10.53 22.32
C GLY A 343 -2.21 -9.99 22.29
N TYR A 344 -2.41 -8.67 22.26
CA TYR A 344 -3.74 -8.10 21.97
C TYR A 344 -4.19 -8.46 20.55
N SER A 345 -5.47 -8.81 20.39
CA SER A 345 -6.07 -9.11 19.08
C SER A 345 -6.99 -7.96 18.67
N PRO A 346 -6.48 -6.94 17.95
CA PRO A 346 -7.28 -5.79 17.56
C PRO A 346 -8.32 -6.15 16.51
N THR A 347 -9.47 -5.46 16.57
CA THR A 347 -10.47 -5.51 15.51
C THR A 347 -9.95 -4.87 14.21
N PRO A 348 -10.52 -5.19 13.04
CA PRO A 348 -10.14 -4.54 11.78
C PRO A 348 -10.27 -3.01 11.81
N MET A 349 -11.22 -2.47 12.56
CA MET A 349 -11.39 -1.02 12.74
C MET A 349 -10.23 -0.42 13.55
N GLN A 350 -9.84 -1.08 14.64
CA GLN A 350 -8.71 -0.67 15.46
C GLN A 350 -7.40 -0.70 14.67
N LEU A 351 -7.16 -1.74 13.88
CA LEU A 351 -6.00 -1.83 12.98
C LEU A 351 -5.94 -0.66 11.99
N ARG A 352 -7.06 -0.33 11.35
CA ARG A 352 -7.15 0.82 10.43
C ARG A 352 -6.82 2.13 11.13
N LEU A 353 -7.37 2.33 12.33
CA LEU A 353 -7.15 3.53 13.11
C LEU A 353 -5.67 3.68 13.49
N SER A 354 -5.07 2.61 14.00
CA SER A 354 -3.67 2.58 14.37
C SER A 354 -2.74 2.86 13.20
N ARG A 355 -2.97 2.22 12.04
CA ARG A 355 -2.23 2.51 10.81
C ARG A 355 -2.35 3.99 10.42
N SER A 356 -3.57 4.53 10.39
CA SER A 356 -3.82 5.91 9.97
C SER A 356 -3.08 6.91 10.87
N TYR A 357 -3.12 6.73 12.19
CA TYR A 357 -2.45 7.65 13.11
C TYR A 357 -0.94 7.48 13.17
N ASN A 358 -0.41 6.25 13.02
CA ASN A 358 1.04 6.05 12.89
C ASN A 358 1.59 6.71 11.61
N SER A 359 0.90 6.55 10.49
CA SER A 359 1.27 7.23 9.24
C SER A 359 1.18 8.76 9.36
N ALA A 360 0.09 9.27 9.95
CA ALA A 360 -0.06 10.70 10.24
C ALA A 360 1.07 11.24 11.12
N TYR A 361 1.39 10.54 12.21
CA TYR A 361 2.47 10.90 13.12
C TYR A 361 3.81 10.96 12.38
N SER A 362 4.14 9.94 11.59
CA SER A 362 5.39 9.89 10.85
C SER A 362 5.52 11.02 9.82
N VAL A 363 4.47 11.30 9.05
CA VAL A 363 4.48 12.42 8.09
C VAL A 363 4.68 13.74 8.83
N MET A 364 3.97 13.97 9.94
CA MET A 364 4.13 15.19 10.73
C MET A 364 5.52 15.34 11.32
N LEU A 365 6.10 14.25 11.83
CA LEU A 365 7.45 14.23 12.37
C LEU A 365 8.48 14.56 11.29
N THR A 366 8.29 14.01 10.08
CA THR A 366 9.11 14.31 8.90
C THR A 366 9.06 15.80 8.55
N VAL A 367 7.84 16.36 8.45
CA VAL A 367 7.68 17.80 8.19
C VAL A 367 8.26 18.63 9.31
N LEU A 368 8.18 18.18 10.57
CA LEU A 368 8.70 18.92 11.71
C LEU A 368 10.22 19.03 11.67
N VAL A 369 10.91 17.95 11.30
CA VAL A 369 12.37 17.98 11.09
C VAL A 369 12.75 18.98 10.00
N ILE A 370 12.07 18.96 8.84
CA ILE A 370 12.31 19.93 7.75
C ILE A 370 12.11 21.36 8.23
N MET A 371 10.98 21.63 8.89
CA MET A 371 10.66 22.98 9.37
C MET A 371 11.63 23.44 10.45
N ASN A 372 12.06 22.55 11.35
CA ASN A 372 13.05 22.88 12.36
C ASN A 372 14.40 23.26 11.71
N CYS A 373 14.84 22.54 10.68
CA CYS A 373 16.03 22.92 9.89
C CYS A 373 15.87 24.30 9.23
N LEU A 374 14.70 24.61 8.66
CA LEU A 374 14.42 25.93 8.11
C LEU A 374 14.46 27.03 9.18
N MET A 375 13.87 26.77 10.35
CA MET A 375 13.88 27.71 11.48
C MET A 375 15.30 27.97 11.99
N GLN A 376 16.13 26.92 12.11
CA GLN A 376 17.55 27.05 12.47
C GLN A 376 18.36 27.80 11.40
N ALA A 377 18.04 27.62 10.12
CA ALA A 377 18.71 28.35 9.04
C ALA A 377 18.44 29.87 9.14
N PHE A 378 17.23 30.28 9.58
CA PHE A 378 16.91 31.69 9.84
C PHE A 378 17.47 32.24 11.15
N ASP A 379 17.68 31.39 12.15
CA ASP A 379 18.14 31.76 13.49
C ASP A 379 19.14 30.73 14.05
N PRO A 380 20.39 30.71 13.54
CA PRO A 380 21.36 29.66 13.87
C PRO A 380 21.80 29.63 15.33
N TYR A 381 21.60 30.72 16.06
CA TYR A 381 22.03 30.86 17.46
C TYR A 381 20.94 30.47 18.46
N ASN A 382 19.77 30.04 17.97
CA ASN A 382 18.66 29.64 18.82
C ASN A 382 18.83 28.22 19.36
N LEU A 383 19.46 28.12 20.53
CA LEU A 383 19.73 26.83 21.18
C LEU A 383 18.46 26.01 21.50
N ALA A 384 17.29 26.64 21.61
CA ALA A 384 16.04 25.91 21.81
C ALA A 384 15.69 25.08 20.58
N LEU A 385 15.88 25.64 19.37
CA LEU A 385 15.62 24.91 18.11
C LEU A 385 16.58 23.71 17.94
N VAL A 386 17.84 23.86 18.36
CA VAL A 386 18.82 22.76 18.35
C VAL A 386 18.39 21.62 19.28
N GLY A 387 17.95 21.96 20.50
CA GLY A 387 17.41 20.97 21.44
C GLY A 387 16.15 20.27 20.91
N GLU A 388 15.24 21.02 20.30
CA GLU A 388 14.04 20.47 19.65
C GLU A 388 14.39 19.53 18.49
N ALA A 389 15.43 19.83 17.71
CA ALA A 389 15.89 18.98 16.61
C ALA A 389 16.39 17.62 17.08
N ALA A 390 17.17 17.59 18.17
CA ALA A 390 17.68 16.36 18.76
C ALA A 390 16.52 15.49 19.29
N LEU A 391 15.54 16.10 19.96
CA LEU A 391 14.32 15.42 20.40
C LEU A 391 13.53 14.86 19.22
N CYS A 392 13.32 15.64 18.15
CA CYS A 392 12.63 15.17 16.96
C CYS A 392 13.34 13.98 16.31
N SER A 393 14.67 14.03 16.21
CA SER A 393 15.48 12.94 15.63
C SER A 393 15.39 11.66 16.48
N SER A 394 15.43 11.80 17.81
CA SER A 394 15.22 10.68 18.73
C SER A 394 13.81 10.09 18.62
N GLU A 395 12.79 10.93 18.48
CA GLU A 395 11.40 10.49 18.24
C GLU A 395 11.26 9.75 16.91
N VAL A 396 11.97 10.15 15.86
CA VAL A 396 12.00 9.43 14.57
C VAL A 396 12.58 8.02 14.76
N VAL A 397 13.68 7.88 15.50
CA VAL A 397 14.27 6.57 15.85
C VAL A 397 13.28 5.71 16.64
N SER A 398 12.67 6.28 17.69
CA SER A 398 11.69 5.59 18.54
C SER A 398 10.49 5.09 17.72
N MET A 399 9.89 5.98 16.93
CA MET A 399 8.80 5.65 16.02
C MET A 399 9.20 4.53 15.05
N ALA A 400 10.33 4.66 14.36
CA ALA A 400 10.80 3.68 13.38
C ALA A 400 11.00 2.29 13.98
N ARG A 401 11.49 2.20 15.22
CA ARG A 401 11.59 0.92 15.95
C ARG A 401 10.21 0.34 16.26
N ASN A 402 9.30 1.15 16.78
CA ASN A 402 7.98 0.70 17.23
C ASN A 402 7.10 0.14 16.10
N ILE A 403 7.20 0.72 14.90
CA ILE A 403 6.38 0.30 13.74
C ILE A 403 7.11 -0.63 12.78
N SER A 404 8.37 -0.99 13.07
CA SER A 404 9.17 -1.93 12.26
C SER A 404 8.49 -3.28 12.06
N GLN A 405 7.70 -3.74 13.03
CA GLN A 405 6.91 -4.97 12.95
C GLN A 405 5.84 -4.94 11.84
N TYR A 406 5.47 -3.76 11.32
CA TYR A 406 4.48 -3.59 10.27
C TYR A 406 5.09 -3.43 8.87
N ARG A 407 6.37 -3.73 8.70
CA ARG A 407 7.04 -3.78 7.40
C ARG A 407 6.56 -4.96 6.55
N PRO A 408 6.51 -4.84 5.21
CA PRO A 408 7.03 -3.71 4.42
C PRO A 408 6.02 -2.57 4.19
N LEU A 409 4.71 -2.86 4.05
CA LEU A 409 3.75 -1.82 3.63
C LEU A 409 3.29 -0.91 4.77
N GLY A 410 3.00 -1.46 5.95
CA GLY A 410 2.47 -0.71 7.08
C GLY A 410 3.43 0.36 7.62
N ALA A 411 4.73 0.21 7.36
CA ALA A 411 5.77 1.17 7.71
C ALA A 411 6.48 1.79 6.49
N SER A 412 5.86 1.71 5.30
CA SER A 412 6.43 2.23 4.03
C SER A 412 6.73 3.73 4.00
N HIS A 413 6.15 4.50 4.91
CA HIS A 413 6.36 5.96 5.03
C HIS A 413 7.58 6.34 5.88
N VAL A 414 8.12 5.41 6.68
CA VAL A 414 9.23 5.63 7.62
C VAL A 414 10.58 5.92 6.95
N PRO A 415 10.97 5.28 5.83
CA PRO A 415 12.29 5.50 5.24
C PRO A 415 12.57 6.96 4.90
N LEU A 416 11.56 7.70 4.42
CA LEU A 416 11.70 9.13 4.13
C LEU A 416 11.97 9.93 5.41
N ALA A 417 11.28 9.63 6.51
CA ALA A 417 11.50 10.25 7.81
C ALA A 417 12.92 9.99 8.32
N LEU A 418 13.40 8.74 8.21
CA LEU A 418 14.75 8.34 8.61
C LEU A 418 15.81 9.05 7.77
N ALA A 419 15.67 9.09 6.45
CA ALA A 419 16.61 9.75 5.55
C ALA A 419 16.74 11.25 5.84
N ILE A 420 15.60 11.93 6.06
CA ILE A 420 15.56 13.36 6.40
C ILE A 420 16.13 13.63 7.79
N ALA A 421 15.77 12.83 8.80
CA ALA A 421 16.31 12.98 10.15
C ALA A 421 17.82 12.72 10.20
N TRP A 422 18.30 11.73 9.45
CA TRP A 422 19.73 11.44 9.31
C TRP A 422 20.49 12.60 8.68
N ALA A 423 19.90 13.24 7.66
CA ALA A 423 20.45 14.43 7.02
C ALA A 423 20.44 15.67 7.93
N ALA A 424 19.45 15.78 8.82
CA ALA A 424 19.23 16.94 9.67
C ALA A 424 20.10 16.97 10.94
N THR A 425 20.52 15.80 11.45
CA THR A 425 21.27 15.71 12.71
C THR A 425 22.79 15.73 12.50
N GLU A 426 23.47 16.46 13.38
CA GLU A 426 24.93 16.47 13.50
C GLU A 426 25.42 15.64 14.71
N GLU A 427 24.49 15.08 15.51
CA GLU A 427 24.84 14.22 16.64
C GLU A 427 25.24 12.82 16.16
N GLU A 428 26.54 12.49 16.27
CA GLU A 428 27.12 11.24 15.74
C GLU A 428 26.41 9.97 16.22
N GLY A 429 26.01 9.93 17.50
CA GLY A 429 25.31 8.78 18.09
C GLY A 429 23.90 8.56 17.52
N LEU A 430 23.13 9.63 17.31
CA LEU A 430 21.84 9.56 16.64
C LEU A 430 21.99 9.29 15.15
N LYS A 431 22.99 9.91 14.50
CA LYS A 431 23.27 9.73 13.08
C LYS A 431 23.56 8.27 12.74
N THR A 432 24.37 7.59 13.56
CA THR A 432 24.64 6.16 13.42
C THR A 432 23.35 5.34 13.55
N GLN A 433 22.55 5.57 14.59
CA GLN A 433 21.28 4.85 14.79
C GLN A 433 20.28 5.03 13.65
N LEU A 434 20.16 6.26 13.13
CA LEU A 434 19.28 6.56 12.01
C LEU A 434 19.76 5.87 10.74
N TYR A 435 21.06 5.85 10.48
CA TYR A 435 21.64 5.20 9.31
C TYR A 435 21.48 3.67 9.36
N ASP A 436 21.71 3.04 10.52
CA ASP A 436 21.51 1.61 10.71
C ASP A 436 20.05 1.21 10.47
N LEU A 437 19.11 1.96 11.06
CA LEU A 437 17.68 1.76 10.82
C LEU A 437 17.31 1.99 9.35
N LEU A 438 17.86 3.02 8.70
CA LEU A 438 17.64 3.25 7.28
C LEU A 438 18.08 2.05 6.44
N GLY A 439 19.24 1.45 6.78
CA GLY A 439 19.75 0.24 6.15
C GLY A 439 18.84 -0.99 6.38
N GLU A 440 18.23 -1.12 7.55
CA GLU A 440 17.22 -2.16 7.79
C GLU A 440 16.01 -1.96 6.89
N TYR A 441 15.45 -0.75 6.83
CA TYR A 441 14.27 -0.42 6.04
C TYR A 441 14.52 -0.47 4.52
N GLN A 442 15.74 -0.22 4.07
CA GLN A 442 16.15 -0.38 2.66
C GLN A 442 15.94 -1.82 2.15
N GLN A 443 15.88 -2.81 3.04
CA GLN A 443 15.62 -4.21 2.67
C GLN A 443 14.17 -4.48 2.24
N ASP A 444 13.25 -3.51 2.39
CA ASP A 444 11.87 -3.67 1.93
C ASP A 444 11.71 -3.35 0.44
N TRP A 445 12.46 -2.38 -0.07
CA TRP A 445 12.26 -1.79 -1.40
C TRP A 445 13.58 -1.61 -2.14
N MET A 446 13.63 -1.99 -3.42
CA MET A 446 14.84 -1.83 -4.25
C MET A 446 14.78 -0.63 -5.20
N VAL A 447 13.59 -0.09 -5.43
CA VAL A 447 13.36 0.99 -6.41
C VAL A 447 13.96 2.31 -5.95
N THR A 448 13.81 2.63 -4.66
CA THR A 448 14.26 3.90 -4.09
C THR A 448 15.45 3.64 -3.18
N ARG A 449 16.56 4.30 -3.50
CA ARG A 449 17.76 4.31 -2.67
C ARG A 449 17.67 5.43 -1.64
N TRP A 450 17.27 5.06 -0.43
CA TRP A 450 17.01 6.02 0.64
C TRP A 450 18.27 6.71 1.15
N ASP A 451 19.44 6.09 0.98
CA ASP A 451 20.73 6.71 1.24
C ASP A 451 20.99 7.90 0.30
N LYS A 452 20.71 7.75 -1.01
CA LYS A 452 20.78 8.86 -1.98
C LYS A 452 19.82 10.00 -1.61
N VAL A 453 18.60 9.66 -1.19
CA VAL A 453 17.61 10.64 -0.71
C VAL A 453 18.16 11.40 0.50
N GLY A 454 18.78 10.71 1.46
CA GLY A 454 19.43 11.33 2.61
C GLY A 454 20.56 12.29 2.23
N PHE A 455 21.44 11.89 1.30
CA PHE A 455 22.52 12.77 0.83
C PHE A 455 21.99 14.02 0.14
N TRP A 456 20.95 13.89 -0.69
CA TRP A 456 20.31 15.04 -1.32
C TRP A 456 19.77 16.02 -0.27
N TRP A 457 19.10 15.52 0.78
CA TRP A 457 18.60 16.37 1.87
C TRP A 457 19.73 17.02 2.67
N MET A 458 20.85 16.31 2.88
CA MET A 458 22.02 16.85 3.56
C MET A 458 22.59 18.05 2.81
N ASP A 459 22.77 17.91 1.49
CA ASP A 459 23.20 19.00 0.60
C ASP A 459 22.17 20.15 0.61
N LYS A 460 20.87 19.83 0.57
CA LYS A 460 19.81 20.84 0.57
C LYS A 460 19.78 21.63 1.89
N PHE A 461 19.94 20.98 3.03
CA PHE A 461 20.00 21.66 4.32
C PHE A 461 21.28 22.50 4.46
N ALA A 462 22.40 22.03 3.94
CA ALA A 462 23.63 22.83 3.89
C ALA A 462 23.45 24.09 3.04
N GLU A 463 22.86 23.97 1.84
CA GLU A 463 22.51 25.10 0.97
C GLU A 463 21.63 26.13 1.71
N LEU A 464 20.58 25.66 2.40
CA LEU A 464 19.67 26.52 3.14
C LEU A 464 20.34 27.25 4.30
N ARG A 465 21.20 26.57 5.05
CA ARG A 465 21.98 27.19 6.13
C ARG A 465 22.91 28.27 5.61
N GLU A 466 23.61 28.03 4.50
CA GLU A 466 24.50 29.01 3.88
C GLU A 466 23.72 30.22 3.34
N ARG A 467 22.60 29.96 2.66
CA ARG A 467 21.79 30.99 2.00
C ARG A 467 21.07 31.91 2.97
N LEU A 468 20.58 31.37 4.09
CA LEU A 468 19.77 32.09 5.09
C LEU A 468 20.56 32.59 6.29
N ALA A 469 21.83 32.18 6.45
CA ALA A 469 22.67 32.65 7.53
C ALA A 469 22.68 34.19 7.61
N PRO A 470 22.54 34.80 8.80
CA PRO A 470 22.68 36.23 8.95
C PRO A 470 24.04 36.66 8.42
N ARG A 471 24.05 37.49 7.36
CA ARG A 471 25.29 38.12 6.91
C ARG A 471 25.72 39.11 7.99
N VAL A 472 26.75 38.76 8.76
CA VAL A 472 27.45 39.72 9.60
C VAL A 472 28.21 40.62 8.63
N VAL A 473 27.59 41.71 8.20
CA VAL A 473 28.28 42.77 7.46
C VAL A 473 28.93 43.65 8.51
N SER A 474 30.24 43.50 8.72
CA SER A 474 31.03 44.59 9.30
C SER A 474 31.00 45.78 8.32
N PRO A 475 30.91 47.03 8.78
CA PRO A 475 31.09 48.19 7.90
C PRO A 475 32.38 48.14 7.07
N ASP A 476 33.42 47.48 7.60
CA ASP A 476 34.71 47.30 6.92
C ASP A 476 34.66 46.24 5.80
N ASP A 477 33.73 45.28 5.85
CA ASP A 477 33.61 44.19 4.86
C ASP A 477 32.85 44.64 3.60
N GLU A 478 32.01 45.68 3.72
CA GLU A 478 31.30 46.29 2.58
C GLU A 478 32.27 47.00 1.62
N GLU A 479 33.34 47.62 2.15
CA GLU A 479 34.36 48.31 1.36
C GLU A 479 35.29 47.32 0.64
N ILE A 480 35.57 46.16 1.26
CA ILE A 480 36.40 45.09 0.68
C ILE A 480 35.63 44.35 -0.43
N LEU A 481 34.33 44.08 -0.25
CA LEU A 481 33.51 43.39 -1.26
C LEU A 481 33.28 44.21 -2.54
N ILE A 482 33.32 45.55 -2.46
CA ILE A 482 33.27 46.44 -3.63
C ILE A 482 34.61 46.41 -4.40
N LEU A 483 35.73 46.14 -3.72
CA LEU A 483 37.07 46.05 -4.33
C LEU A 483 37.41 44.64 -4.86
N GLU A 484 36.89 43.58 -4.23
CA GLU A 484 37.20 42.18 -4.59
C GLU A 484 36.25 41.54 -5.61
N GLY A 485 35.27 42.28 -6.14
CA GLY A 485 34.36 41.84 -7.22
C GLY A 485 35.05 41.46 -8.55
N ALA A 486 36.38 41.51 -8.62
CA ALA A 486 37.19 41.09 -9.76
C ALA A 486 38.03 39.83 -9.44
N GLY A 487 37.37 38.76 -9.01
CA GLY A 487 37.85 37.40 -9.30
C GLY A 487 38.11 36.53 -8.08
N VAL A 488 37.13 35.68 -7.75
CA VAL A 488 37.40 34.41 -7.08
C VAL A 488 36.54 33.32 -7.70
N SER A 489 37.23 32.35 -8.32
CA SER A 489 36.67 31.11 -8.86
C SER A 489 36.42 30.12 -7.70
N LEU A 490 35.15 29.82 -7.42
CA LEU A 490 34.74 28.80 -6.45
C LEU A 490 35.05 27.38 -6.96
N SER A 491 35.80 26.62 -6.17
CA SER A 491 36.13 25.21 -6.41
C SER A 491 34.86 24.35 -6.44
N HIS A 492 34.49 23.87 -7.62
CA HIS A 492 33.40 22.92 -7.84
C HIS A 492 33.74 21.55 -7.22
N ARG A 493 32.99 21.15 -6.17
CA ARG A 493 32.66 19.73 -5.99
C ARG A 493 31.59 19.36 -7.04
N PRO A 494 31.66 18.16 -7.65
CA PRO A 494 30.67 17.77 -8.65
C PRO A 494 29.29 17.69 -7.98
N LYS A 495 28.39 18.62 -8.34
CA LYS A 495 26.96 18.53 -8.01
C LYS A 495 26.42 17.28 -8.67
N GLN A 496 25.81 16.39 -7.88
CA GLN A 496 25.01 15.30 -8.46
C GLN A 496 23.83 15.92 -9.22
N PRO A 497 23.52 15.45 -10.43
CA PRO A 497 22.38 15.95 -11.19
C PRO A 497 21.08 15.64 -10.42
N ALA A 498 20.18 16.62 -10.35
CA ALA A 498 18.86 16.52 -9.72
C ALA A 498 17.92 15.48 -10.37
N GLU A 499 18.38 14.76 -11.40
CA GLU A 499 17.56 13.81 -12.17
C GLU A 499 17.46 12.41 -11.52
N GLU A 500 18.20 12.13 -10.43
CA GLU A 500 18.24 10.79 -9.81
C GLU A 500 17.49 10.67 -8.46
N CYS A 501 16.93 11.75 -7.91
CA CYS A 501 16.20 11.66 -6.64
C CYS A 501 14.70 11.48 -6.89
N CYS A 502 14.30 10.30 -7.37
CA CYS A 502 12.91 9.87 -7.27
C CYS A 502 12.59 9.65 -5.79
N VAL A 503 12.04 10.66 -5.13
CA VAL A 503 11.42 10.47 -3.83
C VAL A 503 10.02 9.94 -4.09
N MET A 504 9.89 8.62 -4.17
CA MET A 504 8.68 7.88 -3.79
C MET A 504 8.85 6.37 -3.85
#